data_AF-A0A314XV03-F1
#
_entry.id   AF-A0A314XV03-F1
#
_cell.length_a   1.000
_cell.length_b   1.000
_cell.length_c   1.000
_cell.angle_alpha   90.00
_cell.angle_beta   90.00
_cell.angle_gamma   90.00
#
_symmetry.space_group_name_H-M   'P 1'
#
loop_
_entity.id
_entity.type
_entity.pdbx_description
1 polymer ?
#
loop_
_entity_poly.entity_id
_entity_poly.type
_entity_poly.pdbx_seq_one_letter_code
_entity_poly.pdbx_strand_id
1 'polypeptide(L)'
;MEAHLRPLCSPTAILCPKPSNSKLPQLLQRPTSFTSRFWYTVSTKLSSSCRFPPTVLLGTPDSQVSTGINTDTREWAMQEIRDSACLQQLEQEVADLELKAADSSFWDDRAKAQENLSALTDVKDRIRLLNEFKSQVEDAETIIKLTEEMDSVDNGLLEEAASIIKELNKGLDRFELTQLLSGPYDKEGAVIFITAGAGGTDAQDWAEMLLRMYVRWGEKQRYKTRVVEKSQGEEAGIKSATIEVEGRYAYGYLSGEKGHTAL
;
A
#
# COMPACT_ATOMS: atom_id res chain seq x y z
N MET A 1 -6.39 47.27 -14.87
CA MET A 1 -5.78 46.07 -15.47
C MET A 1 -5.60 45.05 -14.36
N GLU A 2 -6.67 44.33 -14.02
CA GLU A 2 -6.61 43.22 -13.07
C GLU A 2 -6.05 42.00 -13.80
N ALA A 3 -4.84 41.58 -13.44
CA ALA A 3 -4.27 40.34 -13.88
C ALA A 3 -4.94 39.20 -13.11
N HIS A 4 -5.86 38.49 -13.77
CA HIS A 4 -6.37 37.21 -13.28
C HIS A 4 -5.22 36.20 -13.24
N LEU A 5 -4.66 35.96 -12.06
CA LEU A 5 -3.90 34.74 -11.76
C LEU A 5 -4.88 33.57 -11.89
N ARG A 6 -4.84 32.85 -13.01
CA ARG A 6 -5.54 31.58 -13.15
C ARG A 6 -4.63 30.51 -12.53
N PRO A 7 -5.15 29.65 -11.64
CA PRO A 7 -4.35 28.58 -11.06
C PRO A 7 -3.79 27.69 -12.16
N LEU A 8 -2.48 27.41 -12.13
CA LEU A 8 -1.82 26.47 -13.03
C LEU A 8 -2.24 25.07 -12.61
N CYS A 9 -2.81 24.35 -13.56
CA CYS A 9 -3.74 23.30 -13.24
C CYS A 9 -3.28 22.01 -13.93
N SER A 10 -2.67 21.03 -13.24
CA SER A 10 -2.28 19.74 -13.84
C SER A 10 -3.14 18.57 -13.30
N PRO A 11 -4.00 17.95 -14.13
CA PRO A 11 -4.70 16.73 -13.73
C PRO A 11 -3.76 15.52 -13.68
N THR A 12 -3.76 14.82 -12.52
CA THR A 12 -3.13 13.51 -12.33
C THR A 12 -4.24 12.45 -12.21
N ALA A 13 -4.25 11.49 -13.13
CA ALA A 13 -5.14 10.34 -13.08
C ALA A 13 -4.35 9.08 -12.72
N ILE A 14 -4.83 8.32 -11.73
CA ILE A 14 -4.16 7.11 -11.26
C ILE A 14 -5.11 5.94 -11.51
N LEU A 15 -4.65 4.99 -12.32
CA LEU A 15 -5.41 3.84 -12.79
C LEU A 15 -4.73 2.54 -12.32
N CYS A 16 -5.51 1.50 -12.09
CA CYS A 16 -4.95 0.16 -11.88
C CYS A 16 -4.52 -0.44 -13.23
N PRO A 17 -3.37 -1.11 -13.33
CA PRO A 17 -2.97 -1.83 -14.54
C PRO A 17 -3.97 -2.95 -14.80
N LYS A 18 -4.54 -3.01 -16.01
CA LYS A 18 -5.39 -4.14 -16.40
C LYS A 18 -4.54 -5.42 -16.49
N PRO A 19 -5.07 -6.58 -16.05
CA PRO A 19 -4.37 -7.86 -16.22
C PRO A 19 -4.17 -8.17 -17.70
N SER A 20 -2.92 -8.44 -18.08
CA SER A 20 -2.52 -8.77 -19.44
C SER A 20 -2.74 -10.25 -19.75
N ASN A 21 -3.99 -10.67 -20.05
CA ASN A 21 -4.26 -11.61 -21.14
C ASN A 21 -5.73 -11.98 -21.38
N SER A 22 -6.04 -12.08 -22.68
CA SER A 22 -7.09 -12.83 -23.36
C SER A 22 -8.52 -12.27 -23.47
N LYS A 23 -8.78 -11.75 -24.68
CA LYS A 23 -10.04 -11.74 -25.46
C LYS A 23 -11.29 -11.10 -24.82
N LEU A 24 -11.62 -9.91 -25.33
CA LEU A 24 -12.98 -9.37 -25.34
C LEU A 24 -13.97 -10.40 -25.93
N PRO A 25 -15.06 -10.75 -25.24
CA PRO A 25 -16.27 -11.15 -25.92
C PRO A 25 -17.01 -9.89 -26.38
N GLN A 26 -17.17 -9.73 -27.69
CA GLN A 26 -18.19 -8.85 -28.27
C GLN A 26 -19.57 -9.34 -27.82
N LEU A 27 -20.20 -8.73 -26.83
CA LEU A 27 -21.67 -8.76 -26.69
C LEU A 27 -22.17 -7.49 -25.99
N LEU A 28 -22.09 -6.37 -26.71
CA LEU A 28 -23.04 -5.27 -26.58
C LEU A 28 -24.29 -5.63 -27.38
N GLN A 29 -25.22 -6.39 -26.80
CA GLN A 29 -26.62 -6.36 -27.21
C GLN A 29 -27.50 -6.46 -25.95
N ARG A 30 -28.17 -5.36 -25.62
CA ARG A 30 -29.24 -5.30 -24.63
C ARG A 30 -30.44 -6.10 -25.13
N PRO A 31 -31.12 -6.89 -24.28
CA PRO A 31 -32.55 -7.06 -24.39
C PRO A 31 -33.26 -6.33 -23.24
N THR A 32 -34.28 -5.61 -23.63
CA THR A 32 -35.30 -5.00 -22.80
C THR A 32 -36.24 -6.07 -22.22
N SER A 33 -36.69 -5.81 -20.98
CA SER A 33 -37.86 -6.39 -20.29
C SER A 33 -37.71 -7.72 -19.57
N PHE A 34 -38.53 -7.83 -18.51
CA PHE A 34 -38.88 -8.99 -17.67
C PHE A 34 -38.18 -9.19 -16.31
N THR A 35 -38.75 -8.47 -15.34
CA THR A 35 -39.22 -8.87 -13.99
C THR A 35 -38.65 -10.09 -13.24
N SER A 36 -38.50 -9.84 -11.93
CA SER A 36 -38.63 -10.74 -10.78
C SER A 36 -37.38 -11.43 -10.22
N ARG A 37 -37.10 -11.04 -8.96
CA ARG A 37 -36.53 -11.81 -7.83
C ARG A 37 -35.45 -12.84 -8.16
N PHE A 38 -34.23 -12.53 -7.74
CA PHE A 38 -33.50 -13.31 -6.73
C PHE A 38 -32.24 -12.52 -6.33
N TRP A 39 -32.30 -11.79 -5.20
CA TRP A 39 -31.10 -11.21 -4.60
C TRP A 39 -30.45 -12.31 -3.77
N TYR A 40 -29.50 -13.04 -4.35
CA TYR A 40 -28.52 -13.75 -3.54
C TYR A 40 -27.57 -12.71 -2.98
N THR A 41 -27.71 -12.43 -1.68
CA THR A 41 -26.65 -11.81 -0.90
C THR A 41 -25.47 -12.77 -0.86
N VAL A 42 -24.47 -12.56 -1.70
CA VAL A 42 -23.16 -13.19 -1.51
C VAL A 42 -22.55 -12.53 -0.28
N SER A 43 -22.73 -13.20 0.86
CA SER A 43 -22.10 -12.85 2.12
C SER A 43 -20.62 -13.19 2.02
N THR A 44 -19.80 -12.25 1.56
CA THR A 44 -18.35 -12.29 1.76
C THR A 44 -18.08 -11.98 3.22
N LYS A 45 -18.24 -12.98 4.09
CA LYS A 45 -17.54 -13.03 5.37
C LYS A 45 -16.07 -13.36 5.06
N LEU A 46 -15.32 -12.37 4.60
CA LEU A 46 -13.87 -12.41 4.75
C LEU A 46 -13.60 -12.21 6.23
N SER A 47 -13.09 -13.26 6.86
CA SER A 47 -12.67 -13.27 8.26
C SER A 47 -11.68 -12.14 8.48
N SER A 48 -12.10 -11.14 9.24
CA SER A 48 -11.29 -10.06 9.76
C SER A 48 -10.45 -10.59 10.93
N SER A 49 -9.48 -11.48 10.67
CA SER A 49 -8.80 -12.26 11.71
C SER A 49 -7.73 -11.49 12.47
N CYS A 50 -6.98 -10.59 11.84
CA CYS A 50 -6.05 -9.70 12.55
C CYS A 50 -6.27 -8.26 12.10
N ARG A 51 -7.29 -7.59 12.64
CA ARG A 51 -7.48 -6.16 12.44
C ARG A 51 -6.94 -5.46 13.69
N PHE A 52 -5.71 -4.98 13.61
CA PHE A 52 -5.24 -3.96 14.55
C PHE A 52 -6.24 -2.78 14.44
N PRO A 53 -6.70 -2.18 15.55
CA PRO A 53 -7.70 -1.13 15.53
C PRO A 53 -7.21 -0.04 14.57
N PRO A 54 -8.03 0.35 13.57
CA PRO A 54 -7.62 1.34 12.60
C PRO A 54 -7.40 2.67 13.31
N THR A 55 -6.16 3.13 13.36
CA THR A 55 -5.80 4.47 13.80
C THR A 55 -6.52 5.47 12.89
N VAL A 56 -7.50 6.18 13.44
CA VAL A 56 -8.21 7.25 12.74
C VAL A 56 -7.26 8.45 12.63
N LEU A 57 -6.52 8.55 11.53
CA LEU A 57 -5.78 9.75 11.15
C LEU A 57 -6.66 10.65 10.30
N LEU A 58 -7.47 11.50 10.96
CA LEU A 58 -7.95 12.73 10.33
C LEU A 58 -6.80 13.73 10.38
N GLY A 59 -6.20 13.99 9.22
CA GLY A 59 -5.13 14.96 9.07
C GLY A 59 -5.61 16.39 9.36
N THR A 60 -4.86 17.08 10.20
CA THR A 60 -4.72 18.54 10.17
C THR A 60 -3.23 18.88 10.12
N PRO A 61 -2.85 19.96 9.40
CA PRO A 61 -1.46 20.27 9.14
C PRO A 61 -0.77 20.83 10.39
N ASP A 62 0.51 20.49 10.51
CA ASP A 62 1.59 21.12 11.27
C ASP A 62 1.30 21.81 12.62
N SER A 63 2.17 21.45 13.57
CA SER A 63 2.17 21.83 14.98
C SER A 63 1.21 20.98 15.82
N GLN A 64 1.77 19.97 16.47
CA GLN A 64 1.68 19.71 17.91
C GLN A 64 2.46 18.41 18.16
N VAL A 65 3.73 18.56 18.54
CA VAL A 65 4.45 17.54 19.29
C VAL A 65 3.76 17.49 20.65
N SER A 66 2.77 16.61 20.79
CA SER A 66 2.23 16.20 22.08
C SER A 66 2.41 14.70 22.20
N THR A 67 3.50 14.32 22.87
CA THR A 67 3.68 13.02 23.51
C THR A 67 2.44 12.72 24.35
N GLY A 68 1.59 11.77 23.94
CA GLY A 68 0.46 11.37 24.78
C GLY A 68 -0.68 10.55 24.16
N ILE A 69 -0.70 10.23 22.86
CA ILE A 69 -1.83 9.47 22.27
C ILE A 69 -1.38 8.22 21.46
N ASN A 70 -0.10 7.80 21.50
CA ASN A 70 0.37 6.67 20.68
C ASN A 70 1.30 5.65 21.35
N THR A 71 1.67 5.83 22.62
CA THR A 71 2.55 4.88 23.34
C THR A 71 1.79 3.62 23.74
N ASP A 72 0.63 3.81 24.37
CA ASP A 72 -0.20 2.71 24.88
C ASP A 72 -0.66 1.79 23.73
N THR A 73 -0.94 2.39 22.56
CA THR A 73 -1.37 1.67 21.36
C THR A 73 -0.25 0.80 20.77
N ARG A 74 0.99 1.27 20.86
CA ARG A 74 2.15 0.54 20.33
C ARG A 74 2.63 -0.52 21.30
N GLU A 75 2.53 -0.25 22.59
CA GLU A 75 2.83 -1.21 23.64
C GLU A 75 1.93 -2.45 23.57
N TRP A 76 0.61 -2.28 23.37
CA TRP A 76 -0.27 -3.45 23.17
C TRP A 76 -0.01 -4.16 21.85
N ALA A 77 0.31 -3.44 20.77
CA ALA A 77 0.64 -4.07 19.49
C ALA A 77 1.93 -4.90 19.58
N MET A 78 2.93 -4.42 20.32
CA MET A 78 4.15 -5.16 20.63
C MET A 78 3.87 -6.37 21.52
N GLN A 79 2.99 -6.25 22.53
CA GLN A 79 2.53 -7.38 23.33
C GLN A 79 1.79 -8.43 22.51
N GLU A 80 0.94 -8.02 21.57
CA GLU A 80 0.22 -8.95 20.69
C GLU A 80 1.18 -9.70 19.74
N ILE A 81 2.20 -9.01 19.21
CA ILE A 81 3.28 -9.63 18.43
C ILE A 81 4.04 -10.64 19.30
N ARG A 82 4.26 -10.32 20.57
CA ARG A 82 4.94 -11.18 21.56
C ARG A 82 4.13 -12.43 21.89
N ASP A 83 2.84 -12.26 22.12
CA ASP A 83 1.93 -13.32 22.56
C ASP A 83 1.59 -14.31 21.44
N SER A 84 2.01 -14.02 20.20
CA SER A 84 1.93 -14.91 19.03
C SER A 84 0.52 -15.35 18.64
N ALA A 85 -0.54 -14.83 19.28
CA ALA A 85 -1.92 -15.22 19.03
C ALA A 85 -2.35 -14.93 17.58
N CYS A 86 -1.98 -13.77 17.04
CA CYS A 86 -2.22 -13.47 15.62
C CYS A 86 -1.40 -14.38 14.68
N LEU A 87 -0.16 -14.77 15.03
CA LEU A 87 0.63 -15.70 14.23
C LEU A 87 -0.05 -17.07 14.13
N GLN A 88 -0.54 -17.61 15.25
CA GLN A 88 -1.25 -18.90 15.28
C GLN A 88 -2.51 -18.89 14.40
N GLN A 89 -3.27 -17.79 14.41
CA GLN A 89 -4.46 -17.66 13.56
C GLN A 89 -4.10 -17.63 12.07
N LEU A 90 -3.03 -16.92 11.71
CA LEU A 90 -2.55 -16.87 10.32
C LEU A 90 -2.00 -18.23 9.87
N GLU A 91 -1.33 -18.99 10.75
CA GLU A 91 -0.87 -20.35 10.46
C GLU A 91 -2.03 -21.31 10.20
N GLN A 92 -3.13 -21.19 10.95
CA GLN A 92 -4.36 -21.94 10.69
C GLN A 92 -4.97 -21.56 9.34
N GLU A 93 -5.00 -20.28 8.99
CA GLU A 93 -5.49 -19.82 7.70
C GLU A 93 -4.64 -20.35 6.53
N VAL A 94 -3.31 -20.43 6.70
CA VAL A 94 -2.43 -21.10 5.72
C VAL A 94 -2.80 -22.57 5.58
N ALA A 95 -2.99 -23.29 6.70
CA ALA A 95 -3.36 -24.70 6.66
C ALA A 95 -4.69 -24.92 5.93
N ASP A 96 -5.70 -24.08 6.18
CA ASP A 96 -7.00 -24.14 5.49
C ASP A 96 -6.89 -23.89 3.98
N LEU A 97 -6.06 -22.92 3.57
CA LEU A 97 -5.81 -22.61 2.16
C LEU A 97 -5.01 -23.73 1.46
N GLU A 98 -4.05 -24.33 2.15
CA GLU A 98 -3.28 -25.47 1.64
C GLU A 98 -4.14 -26.72 1.50
N LEU A 99 -5.05 -26.98 2.44
CA LEU A 99 -6.03 -28.06 2.34
C LEU A 99 -6.94 -27.90 1.13
N LYS A 100 -7.41 -26.68 0.84
CA LYS A 100 -8.20 -26.39 -0.37
C LYS A 100 -7.39 -26.62 -1.65
N ALA A 101 -6.11 -26.24 -1.64
CA ALA A 101 -5.22 -26.44 -2.79
C ALA A 101 -4.85 -27.92 -3.03
N ALA A 102 -4.99 -28.77 -2.03
CA ALA A 102 -4.74 -30.21 -2.12
C ALA A 102 -5.91 -31.01 -2.74
N ASP A 103 -7.10 -30.41 -2.87
CA ASP A 103 -8.25 -31.06 -3.51
C ASP A 103 -8.00 -31.23 -5.02
N SER A 104 -8.27 -32.43 -5.54
CA SER A 104 -8.20 -32.74 -6.98
C SER A 104 -9.05 -31.82 -7.86
N SER A 105 -10.20 -31.35 -7.35
CA SER A 105 -11.13 -30.48 -8.07
C SER A 105 -10.70 -29.00 -8.08
N PHE A 106 -9.68 -28.63 -7.31
CA PHE A 106 -9.20 -27.26 -7.20
C PHE A 106 -8.67 -26.69 -8.52
N TRP A 107 -8.04 -27.55 -9.34
CA TRP A 107 -7.42 -27.15 -10.60
C TRP A 107 -8.42 -27.02 -11.76
N ASP A 108 -9.69 -27.42 -11.55
CA ASP A 108 -10.74 -27.32 -12.57
C ASP A 108 -11.13 -25.86 -12.84
N ASP A 109 -11.02 -24.98 -11.84
CA ASP A 109 -11.33 -23.56 -11.94
C ASP A 109 -10.07 -22.70 -11.77
N ARG A 110 -9.46 -22.34 -12.91
CA ARG A 110 -8.22 -21.56 -12.95
C ARG A 110 -8.32 -20.22 -12.21
N ALA A 111 -9.49 -19.57 -12.23
CA ALA A 111 -9.66 -18.27 -11.58
C ALA A 111 -9.63 -18.42 -10.05
N LYS A 112 -10.37 -19.39 -9.51
CA LYS A 112 -10.36 -19.71 -8.07
C LYS A 112 -9.02 -20.25 -7.59
N ALA A 113 -8.34 -21.04 -8.41
CA ALA A 113 -6.99 -21.51 -8.09
C ALA A 113 -6.02 -20.34 -7.93
N GLN A 114 -6.04 -19.38 -8.87
CA GLN A 114 -5.19 -18.19 -8.81
C GLN A 114 -5.50 -17.32 -7.57
N GLU A 115 -6.78 -17.12 -7.26
CA GLU A 115 -7.22 -16.35 -6.09
C GLU A 115 -6.72 -17.00 -4.79
N ASN A 116 -6.92 -18.31 -4.61
CA ASN A 116 -6.46 -19.02 -3.42
C ASN A 116 -4.93 -19.01 -3.29
N LEU A 117 -4.19 -19.20 -4.39
CA LEU A 117 -2.73 -19.12 -4.37
C LEU A 117 -2.24 -17.72 -4.01
N SER A 118 -2.90 -16.67 -4.52
CA SER A 118 -2.58 -15.28 -4.16
C SER A 118 -2.87 -14.98 -2.68
N ALA A 119 -3.99 -15.47 -2.15
CA ALA A 119 -4.32 -15.35 -0.74
C ALA A 119 -3.31 -16.10 0.15
N LEU A 120 -2.88 -17.29 -0.27
CA LEU A 120 -1.86 -18.07 0.44
C LEU A 120 -0.52 -17.33 0.48
N THR A 121 -0.07 -16.76 -0.65
CA THR A 121 1.15 -15.94 -0.66
C THR A 121 1.00 -14.71 0.23
N ASP A 122 -0.17 -14.07 0.23
CA ASP A 122 -0.44 -12.90 1.05
C ASP A 122 -0.31 -13.20 2.56
N VAL A 123 -0.92 -14.30 3.02
CA VAL A 123 -0.88 -14.71 4.42
C VAL A 123 0.54 -15.15 4.82
N LYS A 124 1.25 -15.88 3.96
CA LYS A 124 2.65 -16.26 4.22
C LYS A 124 3.58 -15.06 4.33
N ASP A 125 3.43 -14.06 3.48
CA ASP A 125 4.21 -12.83 3.57
C ASP A 125 3.91 -12.05 4.86
N ARG A 126 2.64 -12.05 5.31
CA ARG A 126 2.25 -11.45 6.59
C ARG A 126 2.90 -12.17 7.77
N ILE A 127 2.91 -13.50 7.79
CA ILE A 127 3.58 -14.30 8.81
C ILE A 127 5.09 -13.98 8.85
N ARG A 128 5.74 -13.92 7.68
CA ARG A 128 7.17 -13.57 7.59
C ARG A 128 7.46 -12.21 8.20
N LEU A 129 6.67 -11.19 7.87
CA LEU A 129 6.83 -9.83 8.38
C LEU A 129 6.60 -9.74 9.90
N LEU A 130 5.58 -10.44 10.42
CA LEU A 130 5.34 -10.49 11.86
C LEU A 130 6.47 -11.21 12.63
N ASN A 131 7.03 -12.27 12.05
CA ASN A 131 8.20 -12.95 12.62
C ASN A 131 9.45 -12.05 12.60
N GLU A 132 9.64 -11.24 11.57
CA GLU A 132 10.73 -10.25 11.51
C GLU A 132 10.57 -9.21 12.63
N PHE A 133 9.36 -8.67 12.85
CA PHE A 133 9.10 -7.75 13.96
C PHE A 133 9.33 -8.41 15.32
N LYS A 134 8.91 -9.66 15.48
CA LYS A 134 9.16 -10.42 16.71
C LYS A 134 10.66 -10.56 16.99
N SER A 135 11.45 -10.93 15.98
CA SER A 135 12.91 -11.01 16.11
C SER A 135 13.53 -9.67 16.51
N GLN A 136 13.11 -8.57 15.88
CA GLN A 136 13.62 -7.23 16.21
C GLN A 136 13.31 -6.82 17.65
N VAL A 137 12.12 -7.18 18.16
CA VAL A 137 11.77 -6.95 19.57
C VAL A 137 12.65 -7.78 20.50
N GLU A 138 12.83 -9.07 20.21
CA GLU A 138 13.68 -9.97 21.00
C GLU A 138 15.14 -9.52 21.02
N ASP A 139 15.67 -9.06 19.89
CA ASP A 139 17.04 -8.53 19.76
C ASP A 139 17.21 -7.25 20.61
N ALA A 140 16.27 -6.30 20.49
CA ALA A 140 16.31 -5.07 21.27
C ALA A 140 16.19 -5.34 22.78
N GLU A 141 15.32 -6.26 23.20
CA GLU A 141 15.21 -6.68 24.61
C GLU A 141 16.50 -7.32 25.12
N THR A 142 17.15 -8.14 24.30
CA THR A 142 18.39 -8.80 24.67
C THR A 142 19.51 -7.78 24.89
N ILE A 143 19.62 -6.77 24.03
CA ILE A 143 20.59 -5.68 24.19
C ILE A 143 20.32 -4.86 25.46
N ILE A 144 19.05 -4.56 25.76
CA ILE A 144 18.67 -3.85 26.99
C ILE A 144 19.06 -4.65 28.23
N LYS A 145 18.71 -5.94 28.29
CA LYS A 145 19.06 -6.83 29.41
C LYS A 145 20.58 -6.93 29.62
N LEU A 146 21.34 -7.08 28.53
CA LEU A 146 22.80 -7.10 28.60
C LEU A 146 23.36 -5.79 29.16
N THR A 147 22.77 -4.65 28.79
CA THR A 147 23.20 -3.34 29.29
C THR A 147 22.90 -3.18 30.79
N GLU A 148 21.78 -3.73 31.29
CA GLU A 148 21.42 -3.73 32.71
C GLU A 148 22.35 -4.61 33.57
N GLU A 149 22.86 -5.71 33.00
CA GLU A 149 23.78 -6.64 33.67
C GLU A 149 25.24 -6.14 33.68
N MET A 150 25.58 -5.14 32.87
CA MET A 150 26.93 -4.58 32.79
C MET A 150 27.17 -3.48 33.83
N ASP A 151 28.33 -3.52 34.49
CA ASP A 151 28.75 -2.49 35.47
C ASP A 151 28.99 -1.10 34.85
N SER A 152 29.10 -1.02 33.53
CA SER A 152 29.30 0.24 32.79
C SER A 152 28.42 0.28 31.54
N VAL A 153 27.75 1.42 31.33
CA VAL A 153 26.92 1.67 30.16
C VAL A 153 27.79 1.76 28.91
N ASP A 154 27.64 0.80 27.99
CA ASP A 154 28.23 0.86 26.66
C ASP A 154 27.31 1.67 25.73
N ASN A 155 27.74 2.87 25.37
CA ASN A 155 26.99 3.74 24.47
C ASN A 155 26.79 3.14 23.07
N GLY A 156 27.68 2.24 22.62
CA GLY A 156 27.56 1.58 21.31
C GLY A 156 26.37 0.62 21.27
N LEU A 157 26.19 -0.18 22.32
CA LEU A 157 25.05 -1.10 22.44
C LEU A 157 23.72 -0.36 22.54
N LEU A 158 23.69 0.77 23.28
CA LEU A 158 22.48 1.60 23.34
C LEU A 158 22.11 2.21 21.99
N GLU A 159 23.10 2.66 21.21
CA GLU A 159 22.86 3.18 19.86
C GLU A 159 22.33 2.10 18.91
N GLU A 160 22.85 0.87 19.03
CA GLU A 160 22.37 -0.29 18.29
C GLU A 160 20.90 -0.61 18.63
N ALA A 161 20.54 -0.71 19.91
CA ALA A 161 19.15 -0.91 20.35
C ALA A 161 18.22 0.21 19.85
N ALA A 162 18.65 1.47 19.93
CA ALA A 162 17.89 2.61 19.44
C ALA A 162 17.66 2.53 17.92
N SER A 163 18.65 2.05 17.16
CA SER A 163 18.54 1.86 15.71
C SER A 163 17.53 0.77 15.35
N ILE A 164 17.53 -0.35 16.07
CA ILE A 164 16.58 -1.46 15.89
C ILE A 164 15.16 -0.98 16.16
N ILE A 165 14.94 -0.31 17.29
CA ILE A 165 13.63 0.25 17.66
C ILE A 165 13.15 1.25 16.61
N LYS A 166 14.04 2.07 16.04
CA LYS A 166 13.70 3.03 14.99
C LYS A 166 13.26 2.35 13.70
N GLU A 167 13.94 1.29 13.28
CA GLU A 167 13.53 0.52 12.09
C GLU A 167 12.25 -0.28 12.34
N LEU A 168 12.09 -0.87 13.52
CA LEU A 168 10.86 -1.55 13.93
C LEU A 168 9.65 -0.59 13.87
N ASN A 169 9.78 0.63 14.42
CA ASN A 169 8.71 1.63 14.36
C ASN A 169 8.34 1.99 12.91
N LYS A 170 9.32 2.19 12.03
CA LYS A 170 9.05 2.43 10.61
C LYS A 170 8.36 1.24 9.94
N GLY A 171 8.74 0.02 10.33
CA GLY A 171 8.10 -1.22 9.88
C GLY A 171 6.64 -1.29 10.30
N LEU A 172 6.36 -1.02 11.58
CA LEU A 172 5.01 -0.97 12.13
C LEU A 172 4.15 0.10 11.44
N ASP A 173 4.66 1.32 11.26
CA ASP A 173 3.93 2.39 10.57
C ASP A 173 3.54 1.96 9.14
N ARG A 174 4.46 1.32 8.40
CA ARG A 174 4.14 0.78 7.07
C ARG A 174 3.11 -0.34 7.13
N PHE A 175 3.23 -1.23 8.11
CA PHE A 175 2.30 -2.33 8.30
C PHE A 175 0.89 -1.82 8.61
N GLU A 176 0.75 -0.86 9.52
CA GLU A 176 -0.51 -0.19 9.83
C GLU A 176 -1.14 0.44 8.58
N LEU A 177 -0.34 1.16 7.78
CA LEU A 177 -0.80 1.73 6.52
C LEU A 177 -1.35 0.63 5.58
N THR A 178 -0.68 -0.50 5.45
CA THR A 178 -1.19 -1.61 4.62
C THR A 178 -2.50 -2.21 5.16
N GLN A 179 -2.77 -2.12 6.46
CA GLN A 179 -4.05 -2.56 7.02
C GLN A 179 -5.19 -1.60 6.71
N LEU A 180 -4.89 -0.31 6.52
CA LEU A 180 -5.87 0.69 6.10
C LEU A 180 -6.26 0.52 4.62
N LEU A 181 -5.33 0.02 3.80
CA LEU A 181 -5.51 -0.27 2.38
C LEU A 181 -6.38 -1.52 2.16
N SER A 182 -7.70 -1.33 2.22
CA SER A 182 -8.72 -2.39 2.10
C SER A 182 -9.54 -2.32 0.80
N GLY A 183 -9.16 -1.43 -0.12
CA GLY A 183 -9.78 -1.32 -1.43
C GLY A 183 -9.51 -2.53 -2.32
N PRO A 184 -10.42 -2.82 -3.28
CA PRO A 184 -10.34 -4.02 -4.12
C PRO A 184 -9.11 -4.06 -5.02
N TYR A 185 -8.50 -2.91 -5.31
CA TYR A 185 -7.32 -2.80 -6.17
C TYR A 185 -6.11 -2.26 -5.43
N ASP A 186 -6.19 -2.09 -4.11
CA ASP A 186 -5.11 -1.42 -3.37
C ASP A 186 -3.81 -2.22 -3.43
N LYS A 187 -3.89 -3.55 -3.51
CA LYS A 187 -2.75 -4.47 -3.61
C LYS A 187 -2.04 -4.41 -4.97
N GLU A 188 -2.70 -3.89 -6.00
CA GLU A 188 -2.20 -3.89 -7.37
C GLU A 188 -1.13 -2.81 -7.61
N GLY A 189 -0.44 -2.95 -8.75
CA GLY A 189 0.40 -1.89 -9.30
C GLY A 189 -0.40 -0.63 -9.63
N ALA A 190 0.27 0.44 -10.03
CA ALA A 190 -0.38 1.70 -10.40
C ALA A 190 0.09 2.19 -11.77
N VAL A 191 -0.79 2.84 -12.50
CA VAL A 191 -0.48 3.61 -13.71
C VAL A 191 -0.83 5.07 -13.43
N ILE A 192 0.17 5.95 -13.46
CA ILE A 192 0.03 7.37 -13.24
C ILE A 192 0.01 8.05 -14.60
N PHE A 193 -1.05 8.80 -14.87
CA PHE A 193 -1.20 9.62 -16.05
C PHE A 193 -1.17 11.09 -15.63
N ILE A 194 -0.17 11.81 -16.12
CA ILE A 194 0.05 13.24 -15.85
C ILE A 194 -0.28 13.99 -17.14
N THR A 195 -1.08 15.05 -17.04
CA THR A 195 -1.36 15.93 -18.17
C THR A 195 -1.25 17.38 -17.73
N ALA A 196 -0.56 18.20 -18.52
CA ALA A 196 -0.57 19.64 -18.32
C ALA A 196 -1.97 20.19 -18.66
N GLY A 197 -2.63 20.84 -17.71
CA GLY A 197 -3.91 21.50 -17.98
C GLY A 197 -3.72 22.94 -18.44
N ALA A 198 -4.68 23.82 -18.10
CA ALA A 198 -4.68 25.19 -18.58
C ALA A 198 -3.54 26.00 -17.95
N GLY A 199 -2.56 26.43 -18.76
CA GLY A 199 -1.43 27.24 -18.29
C GLY A 199 -0.27 27.44 -19.28
N GLY A 200 -0.33 26.86 -20.49
CA GLY A 200 0.74 27.05 -21.47
C GLY A 200 2.05 26.38 -21.04
N THR A 201 3.18 27.05 -21.26
CA THR A 201 4.53 26.53 -20.99
C THR A 201 4.78 26.28 -19.49
N ASP A 202 4.29 27.14 -18.59
CA ASP A 202 4.47 26.96 -17.13
C ASP A 202 3.79 25.69 -16.60
N ALA A 203 2.60 25.37 -17.12
CA ALA A 203 1.91 24.13 -16.78
C ALA A 203 2.64 22.88 -17.31
N GLN A 204 3.32 23.01 -18.46
CA GLN A 204 4.11 21.93 -19.05
C GLN A 204 5.39 21.67 -18.24
N ASP A 205 6.06 22.73 -17.77
CA ASP A 205 7.22 22.61 -16.88
C ASP A 205 6.84 21.99 -15.53
N TRP A 206 5.69 22.37 -14.97
CA TRP A 206 5.17 21.77 -13.75
C TRP A 206 4.85 20.28 -13.92
N ALA A 207 4.23 19.89 -15.04
CA ALA A 207 4.00 18.48 -15.34
C ALA A 207 5.32 17.70 -15.43
N GLU A 208 6.40 18.30 -15.92
CA GLU A 208 7.72 17.66 -15.97
C GLU A 208 8.35 17.55 -14.57
N MET A 209 8.10 18.51 -13.68
CA MET A 209 8.50 18.40 -12.27
C MET A 209 7.76 17.24 -11.58
N LEU A 210 6.45 17.11 -11.79
CA LEU A 210 5.66 16.00 -11.25
C LEU A 210 6.12 14.64 -11.76
N LEU A 211 6.41 14.51 -13.06
CA LEU A 211 6.97 13.29 -13.64
C LEU A 211 8.25 12.86 -12.88
N ARG A 212 9.19 13.79 -12.68
CA ARG A 212 10.45 13.53 -11.96
C ARG A 212 10.21 13.18 -10.49
N MET A 213 9.23 13.81 -9.86
CA MET A 213 8.83 13.53 -8.48
C MET A 213 8.34 12.08 -8.33
N TYR A 214 7.41 11.64 -9.17
CA TYR A 214 6.83 10.29 -9.09
C TYR A 214 7.83 9.18 -9.43
N VAL A 215 8.72 9.42 -10.41
CA VAL A 215 9.81 8.48 -10.71
C VAL A 215 10.73 8.31 -9.49
N ARG A 216 11.18 9.42 -8.89
CA ARG A 216 12.02 9.38 -7.67
C ARG A 216 11.30 8.76 -6.48
N TRP A 217 10.01 9.02 -6.32
CA TRP A 217 9.20 8.41 -5.27
C TRP A 217 9.17 6.89 -5.42
N GLY A 218 8.91 6.38 -6.64
CA GLY A 218 8.86 4.94 -6.87
C GLY A 218 10.22 4.26 -6.68
N GLU A 219 11.32 4.89 -7.12
CA GLU A 219 12.69 4.42 -6.83
C GLU A 219 12.96 4.36 -5.31
N LYS A 220 12.56 5.40 -4.57
CA LYS A 220 12.71 5.47 -3.10
C LYS A 220 11.90 4.38 -2.38
N GLN A 221 10.71 4.05 -2.88
CA GLN A 221 9.88 2.96 -2.36
C GLN A 221 10.32 1.58 -2.87
N ARG A 222 11.41 1.50 -3.66
CA ARG A 222 11.91 0.26 -4.29
C ARG A 222 10.90 -0.41 -5.23
N TYR A 223 10.00 0.37 -5.82
CA TYR A 223 9.12 -0.10 -6.88
C TYR A 223 9.82 -0.12 -8.22
N LYS A 224 9.35 -1.00 -9.11
CA LYS A 224 9.81 -1.02 -10.50
C LYS A 224 9.00 0.00 -11.28
N THR A 225 9.59 1.18 -11.47
CA THR A 225 8.97 2.29 -12.22
C THR A 225 9.44 2.33 -13.66
N ARG A 226 8.50 2.46 -14.61
CA ARG A 226 8.77 2.62 -16.04
C ARG A 226 7.97 3.80 -16.58
N VAL A 227 8.63 4.72 -17.29
CA VAL A 227 7.93 5.72 -18.11
C VAL A 227 7.56 5.07 -19.43
N VAL A 228 6.26 4.93 -19.68
CA VAL A 228 5.73 4.26 -20.88
C VAL A 228 5.62 5.23 -22.04
N GLU A 229 5.14 6.44 -21.76
CA GLU A 229 4.87 7.46 -22.75
C GLU A 229 5.27 8.82 -22.17
N LYS A 230 5.90 9.65 -23.00
CA LYS A 230 6.25 11.04 -22.67
C LYS A 230 6.03 11.90 -23.91
N SER A 231 5.10 12.85 -23.84
CA SER A 231 4.88 13.86 -24.88
C SER A 231 5.53 15.18 -24.46
N GLN A 232 6.51 15.65 -25.22
CA GLN A 232 7.19 16.92 -24.95
C GLN A 232 6.29 18.13 -25.26
N GLY A 233 6.54 19.23 -24.54
CA GLY A 233 6.01 20.56 -24.86
C GLY A 233 6.58 21.12 -26.16
N GLU A 234 5.96 22.19 -26.67
CA GLU A 234 6.48 22.89 -27.87
C GLU A 234 7.67 23.79 -27.56
N GLU A 235 7.72 24.35 -26.34
CA GLU A 235 8.75 25.30 -25.92
C GLU A 235 9.55 24.78 -24.71
N ALA A 236 8.86 24.25 -23.69
CA ALA A 236 9.48 23.61 -22.52
C ALA A 236 8.54 22.57 -21.90
N GLY A 237 9.07 21.71 -21.02
CA GLY A 237 8.30 20.76 -20.23
C GLY A 237 7.63 19.62 -21.01
N ILE A 238 6.54 19.08 -20.47
CA ILE A 238 5.76 18.00 -21.07
C ILE A 238 4.27 18.34 -21.19
N LYS A 239 3.63 17.88 -22.27
CA LYS A 239 2.17 17.92 -22.42
C LYS A 239 1.50 16.81 -21.62
N SER A 240 2.06 15.61 -21.67
CA SER A 240 1.58 14.44 -20.93
C SER A 240 2.68 13.41 -20.69
N ALA A 241 2.50 12.58 -19.67
CA ALA A 241 3.32 11.39 -19.45
C ALA A 241 2.52 10.28 -18.78
N THR A 242 2.88 9.04 -19.10
CA THR A 242 2.33 7.82 -18.51
C THR A 242 3.45 7.06 -17.81
N ILE A 243 3.27 6.80 -16.51
CA ILE A 243 4.22 6.07 -15.67
C ILE A 243 3.54 4.79 -15.19
N GLU A 244 4.19 3.66 -15.35
CA GLU A 244 3.80 2.39 -14.74
C GLU A 244 4.65 2.13 -13.52
N VAL A 245 4.00 1.86 -12.39
CA VAL A 245 4.61 1.49 -11.12
C VAL A 245 4.20 0.05 -10.81
N GLU A 246 5.13 -0.87 -11.02
CA GLU A 246 4.96 -2.28 -10.69
C GLU A 246 5.39 -2.52 -9.23
N GLY A 247 4.45 -2.92 -8.38
CA GLY A 247 4.71 -3.19 -6.97
C GLY A 247 3.45 -3.40 -6.15
N ARG A 248 3.56 -4.18 -5.08
CA ARG A 248 2.45 -4.45 -4.16
C ARG A 248 2.10 -3.18 -3.39
N TYR A 249 0.81 -2.93 -3.23
CA TYR A 249 0.26 -1.74 -2.58
C TYR A 249 0.49 -0.40 -3.30
N ALA A 250 1.08 -0.40 -4.51
CA ALA A 250 1.42 0.84 -5.20
C ALA A 250 0.18 1.68 -5.52
N TYR A 251 -0.92 1.05 -5.96
CA TYR A 251 -2.18 1.75 -6.19
C TYR A 251 -2.75 2.34 -4.91
N GLY A 252 -2.79 1.56 -3.81
CA GLY A 252 -3.32 2.02 -2.54
C GLY A 252 -2.64 3.30 -2.06
N TYR A 253 -1.30 3.34 -2.07
CA TYR A 253 -0.54 4.54 -1.69
C TYR A 253 -0.80 5.75 -2.59
N LEU A 254 -0.91 5.53 -3.90
CA LEU A 254 -1.05 6.61 -4.87
C LEU A 254 -2.52 7.06 -5.03
N SER A 255 -3.49 6.26 -4.61
CA SER A 255 -4.91 6.55 -4.81
C SER A 255 -5.36 7.89 -4.21
N GLY A 256 -4.73 8.33 -3.11
CA GLY A 256 -4.98 9.62 -2.47
C GLY A 256 -4.46 10.83 -3.25
N GLU A 257 -3.48 10.64 -4.14
CA GLU A 257 -2.88 11.69 -4.98
C GLU A 257 -3.68 11.93 -6.27
N LYS A 258 -4.81 11.22 -6.44
CA LYS A 258 -5.67 11.39 -7.60
C LYS A 258 -6.36 12.75 -7.51
N GLY A 259 -6.21 13.52 -8.58
CA GLY A 259 -6.95 14.75 -8.73
C GLY A 259 -6.11 15.82 -9.37
N HIS A 260 -6.47 17.04 -9.03
CA HIS A 260 -5.97 18.21 -9.70
C HIS A 260 -5.01 18.95 -8.78
N THR A 261 -3.74 18.97 -9.14
CA THR A 261 -2.72 19.69 -8.38
C THR A 261 -2.66 21.13 -8.90
N ALA A 262 -2.92 22.08 -8.01
CA ALA A 262 -2.71 23.50 -8.23
C ALA A 262 -1.76 24.02 -7.14
N LEU A 263 -0.82 24.88 -7.55
CA LEU A 263 -0.02 25.71 -6.65
C LEU A 263 -0.65 27.10 -6.52
#